data_AF-A0A523EY00-F1
#
_entry.id   AF-A0A523EY00-F1
#
_cell.length_a   1.000
_cell.length_b   1.000
_cell.length_c   1.000
_cell.angle_alpha   90.00
_cell.angle_beta   90.00
_cell.angle_gamma   90.00
#
_symmetry.space_group_name_H-M   'P 1'
#
loop_
_entity.id
_entity.type
_entity.pdbx_description
1 polymer ?
#
loop_
_entity_poly.entity_id
_entity_poly.type
_entity_poly.pdbx_seq_one_letter_code
_entity_poly.pdbx_strand_id
1 'polypeptide(L)'
;TILGIVRISHGTQRPSEIRCEAAALVDTHRDHISKWYDDCSDEIHAGLGSMYVVDERFRSNINTAGGGLARYMSQAIASRYIQ
;
A
#
# COMPACT_ATOMS: atom_id res chain seq x y z
N THR A 1 -0.81 -12.49 -4.80
CA THR A 1 -1.66 -11.99 -3.68
C THR A 1 -0.95 -10.83 -3.01
N ILE A 2 -1.66 -9.89 -2.39
CA ILE A 2 -1.06 -8.74 -1.67
C ILE A 2 0.03 -9.18 -0.67
N LEU A 3 -0.06 -10.41 -0.13
CA LEU A 3 0.98 -11.05 0.68
C LEU A 3 2.35 -11.29 -0.01
N GLY A 4 2.41 -11.36 -1.35
CA GLY A 4 3.65 -11.55 -2.10
C GLY A 4 4.53 -10.29 -2.19
N ILE A 5 3.92 -9.11 -1.96
CA ILE A 5 4.57 -7.80 -2.05
C ILE A 5 5.44 -7.50 -0.80
N VAL A 6 5.13 -8.12 0.35
CA VAL A 6 5.75 -7.80 1.65
C VAL A 6 6.99 -8.66 1.96
N ARG A 7 7.47 -9.48 1.02
CA ARG A 7 8.65 -10.32 1.24
C ARG A 7 9.92 -9.58 0.81
N ILE A 8 10.24 -8.49 1.51
CA ILE A 8 11.51 -7.78 1.32
C ILE A 8 12.60 -8.54 2.07
N SER A 9 13.51 -9.12 1.29
CA SER A 9 14.72 -9.79 1.74
C SER A 9 15.61 -8.86 2.56
N HIS A 10 16.09 -9.34 3.71
CA HIS A 10 17.08 -8.64 4.52
C HIS A 10 18.43 -8.55 3.78
N GLY A 11 18.68 -7.41 3.13
CA GLY A 11 19.97 -6.99 2.58
C GLY A 11 20.07 -5.47 2.63
N THR A 12 21.26 -4.94 2.90
CA THR A 12 21.53 -3.52 3.22
C THR A 12 21.22 -2.58 2.05
N GLN A 13 19.96 -2.16 1.89
CA GLN A 13 19.52 -1.31 0.78
C GLN A 13 19.63 0.18 1.13
N ARG A 14 20.00 1.04 0.17
CA ARG A 14 20.17 2.48 0.42
C ARG A 14 18.81 3.14 0.64
N PRO A 15 18.70 4.21 1.46
CA PRO A 15 17.41 4.86 1.75
C PRO A 15 16.63 5.33 0.52
N SER A 16 17.31 5.74 -0.57
CA SER A 16 16.66 6.12 -1.82
C SER A 16 16.08 4.92 -2.58
N GLU A 17 16.75 3.77 -2.55
CA GLU A 17 16.30 2.54 -3.20
C GLU A 17 15.09 1.96 -2.47
N ILE A 18 15.08 2.02 -1.14
CA ILE A 18 13.92 1.61 -0.31
C ILE A 18 12.69 2.44 -0.67
N ARG A 19 12.83 3.76 -0.86
CA ARG A 19 11.71 4.63 -1.28
C ARG A 19 11.23 4.30 -2.68
N CYS A 20 12.15 4.05 -3.62
CA CYS A 20 11.78 3.64 -4.98
C CYS A 20 11.03 2.31 -4.99
N GLU A 21 11.49 1.33 -4.20
CA GLU A 21 10.81 0.03 -4.09
C GLU A 21 9.43 0.17 -3.44
N ALA A 22 9.32 0.90 -2.33
CA ALA A 22 8.03 1.18 -1.70
C ALA A 22 7.05 1.87 -2.66
N ALA A 23 7.53 2.85 -3.45
CA ALA A 23 6.73 3.51 -4.47
C ALA A 23 6.25 2.54 -5.55
N ALA A 24 7.13 1.67 -6.08
CA ALA A 24 6.77 0.68 -7.09
C ALA A 24 5.72 -0.33 -6.57
N LEU A 25 5.80 -0.69 -5.29
CA LEU A 25 4.80 -1.56 -4.64
C LEU A 25 3.44 -0.87 -4.50
N VAL A 26 3.42 0.43 -4.19
CA VAL A 26 2.19 1.23 -4.14
C VAL A 26 1.56 1.35 -5.55
N ASP A 27 2.37 1.58 -6.58
CA ASP A 27 1.90 1.62 -7.97
C ASP A 27 1.32 0.27 -8.40
N THR A 28 2.01 -0.83 -8.08
CA THR A 28 1.52 -2.19 -8.35
C THR A 28 0.18 -2.46 -7.65
N HIS A 29 0.01 -1.97 -6.43
CA HIS A 29 -1.25 -2.08 -5.70
C HIS A 29 -2.38 -1.30 -6.39
N ARG A 30 -2.10 -0.05 -6.81
CA ARG A 30 -3.04 0.76 -7.59
C ARG A 30 -3.45 0.09 -8.90
N ASP A 31 -2.50 -0.49 -9.62
CA ASP A 31 -2.76 -1.22 -10.87
C ASP A 31 -3.63 -2.45 -10.64
N HIS A 32 -3.40 -3.16 -9.52
CA HIS A 32 -4.23 -4.30 -9.15
C HIS A 32 -5.68 -3.91 -8.87
N ILE A 33 -5.90 -2.77 -8.21
CA ILE A 33 -7.25 -2.23 -7.99
C ILE A 33 -7.87 -1.80 -9.33
N SER A 34 -7.11 -1.06 -10.14
CA SER A 34 -7.56 -0.54 -11.44
C SER A 34 -7.98 -1.65 -12.40
N LYS A 35 -7.33 -2.82 -12.34
CA LYS A 35 -7.71 -4.00 -13.13
C LYS A 35 -9.17 -4.43 -12.93
N TRP A 36 -9.73 -4.22 -11.74
CA TRP A 36 -11.07 -4.71 -11.39
C TRP A 36 -12.12 -3.61 -11.28
N TYR A 37 -11.71 -2.37 -11.01
CA TYR A 37 -12.64 -1.27 -10.74
C TYR A 37 -12.59 -0.14 -11.77
N ASP A 38 -11.74 -0.28 -12.81
CA ASP A 38 -11.41 0.74 -13.82
C ASP A 38 -10.97 2.10 -13.21
N ASP A 39 -9.89 2.67 -13.72
CA ASP A 39 -9.41 4.03 -13.37
C ASP A 39 -9.38 4.38 -11.87
N CYS A 40 -8.54 3.68 -11.09
CA CYS A 40 -8.23 4.10 -9.73
C CYS A 40 -7.31 5.32 -9.80
N SER A 41 -7.84 6.55 -9.80
CA SER A 41 -7.01 7.76 -9.78
C SER A 41 -6.13 7.85 -8.52
N ASP A 42 -5.12 8.73 -8.54
CA ASP A 42 -4.25 8.94 -7.37
C ASP A 42 -5.04 9.42 -6.14
N GLU A 43 -6.05 10.27 -6.34
CA GLU A 43 -6.95 10.75 -5.29
C GLU A 43 -7.81 9.61 -4.72
N ILE A 44 -8.36 8.74 -5.58
CA ILE A 44 -9.12 7.57 -5.16
C ILE A 44 -8.22 6.63 -4.35
N HIS A 45 -6.99 6.39 -4.82
CA HIS A 45 -6.07 5.50 -4.15
C HIS A 45 -5.66 6.06 -2.77
N ALA A 46 -5.40 7.37 -2.67
CA ALA A 46 -5.13 8.05 -1.41
C ALA A 46 -6.31 7.94 -0.42
N GLY A 47 -7.54 8.18 -0.90
CA GLY A 47 -8.77 8.02 -0.12
C GLY A 47 -8.96 6.59 0.40
N LEU A 48 -8.72 5.60 -0.46
CA LEU A 48 -8.77 4.19 -0.09
C LEU A 48 -7.73 3.83 0.97
N GLY A 49 -6.50 4.34 0.83
CA GLY A 49 -5.44 4.18 1.82
C GLY A 49 -5.82 4.75 3.20
N SER A 50 -6.55 5.86 3.26
CA SER A 50 -7.10 6.41 4.51
C SER A 50 -8.17 5.48 5.11
N MET A 51 -9.09 4.96 4.28
CA MET A 51 -10.14 4.04 4.72
C MET A 51 -9.61 2.76 5.36
N TYR A 52 -8.44 2.27 4.94
CA TYR A 52 -7.81 1.07 5.54
C TYR A 52 -7.54 1.21 7.04
N VAL A 53 -7.39 2.43 7.55
CA VAL A 53 -7.20 2.69 8.98
C VAL A 53 -8.48 3.19 9.62
N VAL A 54 -9.27 4.02 8.94
CA VAL A 54 -10.46 4.65 9.53
C VAL A 54 -11.61 3.65 9.71
N ASP A 55 -11.87 2.78 8.74
CA ASP A 55 -12.96 1.79 8.81
C ASP A 55 -12.44 0.48 9.41
N GLU A 56 -13.04 0.07 10.53
CA GLU A 56 -12.63 -1.13 11.27
C GLU A 56 -12.74 -2.42 10.44
N ARG A 57 -13.71 -2.51 9.52
CA ARG A 57 -13.89 -3.72 8.71
C ARG A 57 -12.70 -3.93 7.78
N PHE A 58 -12.26 -2.86 7.11
CA PHE A 58 -11.06 -2.89 6.27
C PHE A 58 -9.82 -3.15 7.12
N ARG A 59 -9.67 -2.42 8.22
CA ARG A 59 -8.52 -2.54 9.12
C ARG A 59 -8.35 -3.96 9.64
N SER A 60 -9.41 -4.54 10.22
CA SER A 60 -9.38 -5.91 10.73
C SER A 60 -9.11 -6.92 9.63
N ASN A 61 -9.79 -6.81 8.47
CA ASN A 61 -9.58 -7.74 7.35
C ASN A 61 -8.14 -7.71 6.82
N ILE A 62 -7.58 -6.53 6.59
CA ILE A 62 -6.20 -6.39 6.10
C ILE A 62 -5.20 -6.89 7.15
N ASN A 63 -5.44 -6.60 8.43
CA ASN A 63 -4.56 -7.05 9.51
C ASN A 63 -4.58 -8.58 9.73
N THR A 64 -5.55 -9.33 9.17
CA THR A 64 -5.50 -10.80 9.19
C THR A 64 -4.29 -11.36 8.44
N ALA A 65 -3.81 -10.63 7.42
CA ALA A 65 -2.61 -11.02 6.66
C ALA A 65 -1.31 -10.65 7.38
N GLY A 66 -1.37 -9.78 8.38
CA GLY A 66 -0.23 -9.34 9.18
C GLY A 66 -0.62 -8.20 10.11
N GLY A 67 -0.34 -8.35 11.41
CA GLY A 67 -0.69 -7.34 12.41
C GLY A 67 -0.05 -5.98 12.07
N GLY A 68 -0.89 -4.95 11.93
CA GLY A 68 -0.43 -3.58 11.60
C GLY A 68 -0.24 -3.31 10.10
N LEU A 69 -0.50 -4.28 9.23
CA LEU A 69 -0.38 -4.14 7.78
C LEU A 69 -1.27 -3.01 7.24
N ALA A 70 -2.49 -2.85 7.76
CA ALA A 70 -3.41 -1.80 7.32
C ALA A 70 -2.79 -0.40 7.51
N ARG A 71 -2.14 -0.18 8.65
CA ARG A 71 -1.45 1.08 8.95
C ARG A 71 -0.23 1.29 8.05
N TYR A 72 0.54 0.23 7.81
CA TYR A 72 1.69 0.28 6.92
C TYR A 72 1.29 0.66 5.49
N MET A 73 0.28 0.00 4.93
CA MET A 73 -0.24 0.30 3.59
C MET A 73 -0.74 1.75 3.50
N SER A 74 -1.51 2.21 4.50
CA SER A 74 -2.02 3.59 4.55
C SER A 74 -0.89 4.62 4.47
N GLN A 75 0.19 4.43 5.25
CA GLN A 75 1.35 5.33 5.24
C GLN A 75 2.13 5.28 3.93
N ALA A 76 2.30 4.09 3.35
CA ALA A 76 2.97 3.93 2.07
C ALA A 76 2.20 4.62 0.93
N ILE A 77 0.86 4.48 0.92
CA ILE A 77 0.00 5.15 -0.05
C ILE A 77 0.06 6.68 0.15
N ALA A 78 -0.02 7.16 1.39
CA ALA A 78 0.06 8.59 1.66
C ALA A 78 1.39 9.21 1.21
N SER A 79 2.53 8.53 1.47
CA SER A 79 3.85 9.04 1.07
C SER A 79 4.08 9.06 -0.45
N ARG A 80 3.27 8.32 -1.22
CA ARG A 80 3.32 8.36 -2.69
C ARG A 80 2.75 9.65 -3.27
N TYR A 81 1.77 10.25 -2.60
CA TYR A 81 0.97 11.37 -3.14
C TYR A 81 1.17 12.70 -2.41
N ILE A 82 1.81 12.69 -1.24
CA ILE A 82 2.27 13.93 -0.59
C ILE A 82 3.42 14.49 -1.43
N GLN A 83 3.16 15.59 -2.14
CA GLN A 83 4.13 16.46 -2.80
C GLN A 83 4.71 17.46 -1.78
#